data_AF-A0A7W1E5B7-F1
#
_entry.id   AF-A0A7W1E5B7-F1
#
_cell.length_a   1.000
_cell.length_b   1.000
_cell.length_c   1.000
_cell.angle_alpha   90.00
_cell.angle_beta   90.00
_cell.angle_gamma   90.00
#
_symmetry.space_group_name_H-M   'P 1'
#
loop_
_entity.id
_entity.type
_entity.pdbx_description
1 polymer ?
#
loop_
_entity_poly.entity_id
_entity_poly.type
_entity_poly.pdbx_seq_one_letter_code
_entity_poly.pdbx_strand_id
1 'polypeptide(L)' 'MTAALRAFGPADLYLLRVVGDPQMSPDGSMVAYVVSRHDEDADEVRSSIWAAAVDGRSPPRQFSAGEKDHSP' A
#
# COMPACT_ATOMS: atom_id res chain seq x y z
N MET A 1 30.23 -12.57 2.46
CA MET A 1 30.27 -11.21 1.89
C MET A 1 29.18 -10.41 2.57
N THR A 2 29.53 -9.39 3.34
CA THR A 2 28.58 -8.50 3.99
C THR A 2 28.12 -7.47 2.97
N ALA A 3 26.82 -7.37 2.68
CA ALA A 3 26.31 -6.31 1.83
C ALA A 3 26.49 -4.96 2.56
N ALA A 4 27.16 -4.00 1.92
CA ALA A 4 27.22 -2.65 2.42
C ALA A 4 25.83 -2.01 2.27
N LEU A 5 25.22 -1.58 3.37
CA LEU A 5 23.99 -0.78 3.36
C LEU A 5 24.31 0.58 2.69
N ARG A 6 23.50 0.98 1.70
CA ARG A 6 23.59 2.31 1.07
C ARG A 6 22.94 3.37 1.96
N ALA A 7 23.39 4.61 1.86
CA ALA A 7 22.73 5.75 2.51
C ALA A 7 21.33 5.98 1.91
N PHE A 8 20.39 6.42 2.75
CA PHE A 8 19.06 6.83 2.33
C PHE A 8 19.14 8.12 1.50
N GLY A 9 18.44 8.17 0.37
CA GLY A 9 18.38 9.32 -0.52
C GLY A 9 16.96 9.63 -1.00
N PRO A 10 16.75 10.71 -1.75
CA PRO A 10 15.42 11.14 -2.19
C PRO A 10 14.61 10.06 -2.92
N ALA A 11 15.26 9.24 -3.76
CA ALA A 11 14.61 8.17 -4.51
C ALA A 11 14.00 7.08 -3.61
N ASP A 12 14.48 6.93 -2.37
CA ASP A 12 13.91 5.96 -1.42
C ASP A 12 12.50 6.36 -0.98
N LEU A 13 12.08 7.62 -1.14
CA LEU A 13 10.72 8.06 -0.84
C LEU A 13 9.66 7.36 -1.72
N TYR A 14 10.00 7.03 -2.96
CA TYR A 14 9.10 6.32 -3.89
C TYR A 14 8.96 4.82 -3.53
N LEU A 15 9.88 4.28 -2.71
CA LEU A 15 9.80 2.92 -2.18
C LEU A 15 8.88 2.83 -0.96
N LEU A 16 8.56 3.96 -0.32
CA LEU A 16 7.69 3.97 0.86
C LEU A 16 6.26 3.55 0.49
N ARG A 17 5.66 2.78 1.41
CA ARG A 17 4.25 2.43 1.41
C ARG A 17 3.69 2.79 2.78
N VAL A 18 2.71 3.68 2.80
CA VAL A 18 2.04 4.10 4.04
C VAL A 18 0.74 3.33 4.14
N VAL A 19 0.53 2.65 5.26
CA VAL A 19 -0.65 1.82 5.52
C VAL A 19 -1.52 2.50 6.56
N GLY A 20 -2.83 2.56 6.35
CA GLY A 20 -3.77 3.18 7.27
C GLY A 20 -5.20 2.70 7.09
N ASP A 21 -6.09 3.24 7.93
CA ASP A 21 -7.54 2.97 7.93
C ASP A 21 -7.93 1.48 7.86
N PRO A 22 -7.52 0.65 8.84
CA PRO A 22 -7.88 -0.75 8.86
C PRO A 22 -9.35 -0.95 9.26
N GLN A 23 -10.07 -1.74 8.48
CA GLN A 23 -11.46 -2.12 8.71
C GLN A 23 -11.57 -3.65 8.72
N MET A 24 -12.05 -4.22 9.83
CA MET A 24 -12.17 -5.67 10.00
C MET A 24 -13.55 -6.17 9.54
N SER A 25 -13.61 -7.36 8.93
CA SER A 25 -14.89 -8.01 8.63
C SER A 25 -15.61 -8.45 9.92
N PRO A 26 -16.94 -8.57 9.94
CA PRO A 26 -17.69 -8.92 11.14
C PRO A 26 -17.30 -10.26 11.78
N ASP A 27 -16.85 -11.23 10.96
CA ASP A 27 -16.37 -12.55 11.38
C ASP A 27 -14.88 -12.57 11.74
N GLY A 28 -14.17 -11.44 11.60
CA GLY A 28 -12.75 -11.29 11.89
C GLY A 28 -11.80 -12.01 10.93
N SER A 29 -12.30 -12.59 9.84
CA SER A 29 -11.48 -13.38 8.91
C SER A 29 -10.65 -12.51 7.95
N MET A 30 -11.11 -11.29 7.68
CA MET A 30 -10.52 -10.37 6.71
C MET A 30 -10.29 -8.98 7.30
N VAL A 31 -9.25 -8.30 6.80
CA VAL A 31 -9.04 -6.87 7.02
C VAL A 31 -8.91 -6.16 5.68
N ALA A 32 -9.68 -5.09 5.51
CA ALA A 32 -9.48 -4.10 4.44
C ALA A 32 -8.65 -2.94 4.99
N TYR A 33 -7.77 -2.36 4.19
CA TYR A 33 -6.91 -1.24 4.59
C TYR A 33 -6.48 -0.43 3.38
N VAL A 34 -6.03 0.81 3.62
CA VAL A 34 -5.52 1.70 2.57
C VAL A 34 -4.00 1.60 2.50
N VAL A 35 -3.47 1.49 1.27
CA VAL A 35 -2.03 1.63 0.98
C VAL A 35 -1.82 2.84 0.10
N SER A 36 -1.03 3.80 0.58
CA SER A 36 -0.63 5.01 -0.15
C SER A 36 0.83 4.93 -0.58
N ARG A 37 1.12 5.35 -1.81
CA ARG A 37 2.47 5.42 -2.39
C ARG A 37 2.67 6.74 -3.16
N HIS A 38 3.92 7.18 -3.24
CA HIS A 38 4.32 8.21 -4.19
C HIS A 38 4.52 7.57 -5.57
N ASP A 39 3.89 8.14 -6.59
CA ASP A 39 4.04 7.78 -7.99
C ASP A 39 4.97 8.81 -8.64
N GLU A 40 6.16 8.37 -9.05
CA GLU A 40 7.20 9.25 -9.59
C GLU A 40 6.80 9.84 -10.95
N ASP A 41 6.23 9.02 -11.82
CA ASP A 41 5.87 9.42 -13.18
C ASP A 41 4.69 10.40 -13.19
N ALA A 42 3.71 10.20 -12.30
CA ALA A 42 2.53 11.05 -12.21
C ALA A 42 2.70 12.26 -11.27
N ASP A 43 3.77 12.33 -10.49
CA ASP A 43 3.98 13.32 -9.41
C ASP A 43 2.79 13.40 -8.43
N GLU A 44 2.26 12.24 -8.06
CA GLU A 44 1.05 12.13 -7.23
C GLU A 44 1.20 11.11 -6.10
N VAL A 45 0.42 11.29 -5.04
CA VAL A 45 0.17 10.22 -4.06
C VAL A 45 -1.05 9.41 -4.51
N ARG A 46 -0.81 8.14 -4.86
CA ARG A 46 -1.86 7.17 -5.20
C ARG A 46 -2.20 6.31 -3.99
N SER A 47 -3.49 6.04 -3.80
CA SER A 47 -4.01 5.27 -2.66
C SER A 47 -4.94 4.18 -3.15
N SER A 48 -4.72 2.95 -2.72
CA SER A 48 -5.53 1.79 -3.09
C SER A 48 -6.06 1.11 -1.85
N ILE A 49 -7.28 0.55 -1.94
CA ILE A 49 -7.80 -0.37 -0.93
C ILE A 49 -7.17 -1.73 -1.18
N TRP A 50 -6.73 -2.37 -0.11
CA TRP A 50 -6.22 -3.73 -0.09
C TRP A 50 -7.06 -4.56 0.88
N ALA A 51 -7.10 -5.86 0.63
CA ALA A 51 -7.72 -6.83 1.52
C ALA A 51 -6.75 -7.98 1.81
N ALA A 52 -6.67 -8.39 3.06
CA ALA A 52 -5.85 -9.52 3.50
C ALA A 52 -6.65 -10.45 4.43
N ALA A 53 -6.36 -11.74 4.35
CA ALA A 53 -6.79 -12.69 5.38
C ALA A 53 -6.00 -12.44 6.67
N VAL A 54 -6.68 -12.39 7.81
CA VAL A 54 -6.06 -12.09 9.11
C VAL A 54 -5.07 -13.19 9.54
N ASP A 55 -5.28 -14.42 9.07
CA ASP A 55 -4.38 -15.56 9.34
C ASP A 55 -3.06 -15.53 8.55
N GLY A 56 -2.91 -14.59 7.60
CA GLY A 56 -1.71 -14.42 6.77
C GLY A 56 -1.42 -15.57 5.80
N ARG A 57 -2.33 -16.53 5.64
CA ARG A 57 -2.10 -17.71 4.77
C ARG A 57 -2.14 -17.40 3.29
N SER A 58 -2.79 -16.31 2.92
CA SER A 58 -2.88 -15.81 1.55
C SER A 58 -2.22 -14.43 1.45
N PRO A 59 -1.53 -14.13 0.34
CA PRO A 59 -1.00 -12.80 0.12
C PRO A 59 -2.14 -11.76 0.09
N PRO A 60 -1.92 -10.54 0.58
CA PRO A 60 -2.87 -9.45 0.41
C PRO A 60 -3.13 -9.17 -1.07
N ARG A 61 -4.37 -8.78 -1.38
CA ARG A 61 -4.77 -8.39 -2.74
C ARG A 61 -5.18 -6.93 -2.79
N GLN A 62 -4.79 -6.26 -3.87
CA GLN A 62 -5.31 -4.94 -4.20
C GLN A 62 -6.78 -5.07 -4.63
N PHE A 63 -7.65 -4.24 -4.06
CA PHE A 63 -9.09 -4.22 -4.33
C PHE A 63 -9.49 -3.08 -5.27
N SER A 64 -8.83 -1.92 -5.19
CA SER A 64 -9.06 -0.78 -6.09
C SER A 64 -7.78 -0.35 -6.82
N ALA A 65 -7.90 0.16 -8.04
CA ALA A 65 -6.77 0.56 -8.87
C ALA A 65 -5.93 1.70 -8.26
N GLY A 66 -6.59 2.61 -7.52
CA GLY A 66 -5.95 3.72 -6.82
C GLY A 66 -5.62 4.93 -7.68
N GLU A 67 -6.00 4.94 -8.95
CA GLU A 67 -6.23 6.19 -9.68
C GLU A 67 -7.33 7.00 -8.99
N LYS A 68 -7.10 8.31 -8.92
CA LYS A 68 -8.14 9.27 -8.53
C LYS A 68 -8.89 9.68 -9.79
N ASP A 69 -10.20 9.43 -9.81
CA ASP A 69 -11.07 10.11 -10.75
C ASP A 69 -11.60 11.39 -10.08
N HIS A 70 -11.42 12.52 -10.75
CA HIS A 70 -11.96 13.82 -10.32
C HIS A 70 -13.23 14.19 -11.09
N SER A 71 -13.71 13.30 -11.96
CA SER A 71 -14.92 13.45 -12.76
C SER A 71 -16.06 12.60 -12.18
N PRO A 72 -17.30 13.10 -12.14
CA PRO A 72 -18.48 12.32 -11.77
C PRO A 72 -18.86 11.25 -12.79
#